data_AF-A0A353G683-F1
#
_entry.id   AF-A0A353G683-F1
#
_cell.length_a   1.000
_cell.length_b   1.000
_cell.length_c   1.000
_cell.angle_alpha   90.00
_cell.angle_beta   90.00
_cell.angle_gamma   90.00
#
_symmetry.space_group_name_H-M   'P 1'
#
loop_
_entity.id
_entity.type
_entity.pdbx_description
1 polymer ?
#
loop_
_entity_poly.entity_id
_entity_poly.type
_entity_poly.pdbx_seq_one_letter_code
_entity_poly.pdbx_strand_id
1 'polypeptide(L)'
;MLRKLLILSSTLLAMSGTAYAQYNPAASCSIGPTEFQSWFKGGAILKNGAVTFADSIAFPENNTKCDFYKWGHQMFLWITSPVGGGINITSAQFYNVNFINDQGVYIQGDDTGVLKGDKTGKMTGMRASVNTKLLKGLQADTIQPGGQAGGSDGLMSINGSLVYYAVHTNDVYAWFNTAVSNGVIPGTAPFPNTKQDRDAVTAYAKKNGVTLNDADALTVEIKTSWIDAAKVNGDLADYVVITADVPNYVGAVGDKTWTISQTQPTITKRIALVGMHVVGTVKGHPEMVWATFEHKANAPNDSYALSVQQPGFEPQTVTVPYNSSGKWNFMQTNGTQDGALVAQMKVNDDGGISATPGNAIQPNNTYRVHAWGGPSDASSANNNTQLVTLNENIDFMLANTPNGKDVRSNYVQVGGVWTSNGSIPSNASDNVAQVGSLLLANATMETYHQKTGQGIIPAFQNGCFGCHNTGTTKKNPTPPPTAISHLFSASNVPLVPK
;
A
#
# COMPACT_ATOMS: atom_id res chain seq x y z
N MET A 1 11.64 56.11 -10.39
CA MET A 1 12.65 55.04 -10.40
C MET A 1 12.75 54.44 -9.00
N LEU A 2 11.91 53.44 -8.69
CA LEU A 2 11.98 52.69 -7.43
C LEU A 2 11.89 51.20 -7.79
N ARG A 3 12.99 50.45 -7.62
CA ARG A 3 12.96 48.99 -7.51
C ARG A 3 12.85 48.65 -6.02
N LYS A 4 11.71 48.11 -5.59
CA LYS A 4 11.59 47.42 -4.31
C LYS A 4 11.36 45.94 -4.59
N LEU A 5 12.31 45.17 -4.07
CA LEU A 5 12.36 43.72 -3.98
C LEU A 5 11.15 43.25 -3.14
N LEU A 6 10.25 42.45 -3.73
CA LEU A 6 9.21 41.77 -2.96
C LEU A 6 9.80 40.46 -2.42
N ILE A 7 10.03 40.43 -1.11
CA ILE A 7 10.27 39.21 -0.34
C ILE A 7 8.89 38.57 -0.14
N LEU A 8 8.60 37.46 -0.83
CA LEU A 8 7.43 36.64 -0.51
C LEU A 8 7.75 35.86 0.77
N SER A 9 7.30 36.41 1.91
CA SER A 9 7.33 35.72 3.18
C SER A 9 6.34 34.56 3.19
N SER A 10 6.83 33.42 3.68
CA SER A 10 6.13 32.24 4.16
C SER A 10 4.88 32.54 4.99
N THR A 11 3.71 32.47 4.35
CA THR A 11 2.40 32.27 4.99
C THR A 11 1.55 31.35 4.12
N LEU A 12 1.83 30.05 4.25
CA LEU A 12 0.92 28.98 3.83
C LEU A 12 0.64 28.10 5.06
N LEU A 13 0.16 28.71 6.14
CA LEU A 13 -0.36 28.04 7.31
C LEU A 13 -1.52 28.90 7.84
N ALA A 14 -2.67 28.25 8.07
CA ALA A 14 -3.97 28.82 8.47
C ALA A 14 -4.83 29.43 7.34
N MET A 15 -5.47 28.57 6.55
CA MET A 15 -6.83 28.84 6.05
C MET A 15 -7.81 27.92 6.77
N SER A 16 -8.14 28.29 8.00
CA SER A 16 -9.29 27.76 8.73
C SER A 16 -10.58 28.32 8.13
N GLY A 17 -11.46 27.43 7.67
CA GLY A 17 -12.91 27.61 7.59
C GLY A 17 -13.42 28.89 6.94
N THR A 18 -13.46 28.93 5.59
CA THR A 18 -14.49 29.65 4.77
C THR A 18 -14.12 29.73 3.27
N ALA A 19 -12.97 29.24 2.82
CA ALA A 19 -12.61 29.19 1.40
C ALA A 19 -13.21 27.99 0.62
N TYR A 20 -14.42 27.55 0.98
CA TYR A 20 -15.10 26.39 0.36
C TYR A 20 -15.76 26.69 -0.99
N ALA A 21 -15.45 27.83 -1.61
CA ALA A 21 -15.93 28.20 -2.92
C ALA A 21 -14.85 29.02 -3.63
N GLN A 22 -14.10 28.39 -4.55
CA GLN A 22 -13.36 28.96 -5.70
C GLN A 22 -12.12 28.11 -6.04
N TYR A 23 -12.31 26.81 -6.32
CA TYR A 23 -11.45 26.08 -7.24
C TYR A 23 -12.34 25.64 -8.41
N ASN A 24 -12.03 26.12 -9.63
CA ASN A 24 -12.83 25.80 -10.80
C ASN A 24 -12.64 24.30 -11.15
N PRO A 25 -13.67 23.43 -11.06
CA PRO A 25 -13.53 21.97 -10.94
C PRO A 25 -13.52 21.18 -12.27
N ALA A 26 -13.31 21.80 -13.42
CA ALA A 26 -13.39 21.07 -14.70
C ALA A 26 -12.29 19.99 -14.89
N ALA A 27 -11.23 19.98 -14.07
CA ALA A 27 -10.09 19.04 -14.19
C ALA A 27 -9.53 18.49 -12.85
N SER A 28 -10.23 18.69 -11.72
CA SER A 28 -9.78 18.20 -10.39
C SER A 28 -10.67 17.06 -9.90
N CYS A 29 -10.09 15.97 -9.41
CA CYS A 29 -10.84 14.88 -8.80
C CYS A 29 -11.38 15.33 -7.44
N SER A 30 -12.69 15.61 -7.37
CA SER A 30 -13.37 16.04 -6.15
C SER A 30 -14.45 15.04 -5.76
N ILE A 31 -14.72 14.98 -4.46
CA ILE A 31 -15.80 14.19 -3.89
C ILE A 31 -16.62 15.04 -2.92
N GLY A 32 -17.93 15.06 -3.11
CA GLY A 32 -18.86 15.79 -2.25
C GLY A 32 -19.30 14.96 -1.04
N PRO A 33 -19.87 15.60 0.00
CA PRO A 33 -20.36 14.91 1.18
C PRO A 33 -21.37 13.79 0.89
N THR A 34 -22.31 14.00 -0.03
CA THR A 34 -23.34 13.01 -0.38
C THR A 34 -22.72 11.74 -0.97
N GLU A 35 -21.77 11.90 -1.90
CA GLU A 35 -21.06 10.77 -2.49
C GLU A 35 -20.21 10.07 -1.44
N PHE A 36 -19.45 10.80 -0.64
CA PHE A 36 -18.61 10.20 0.40
C PHE A 36 -19.42 9.50 1.50
N GLN A 37 -20.58 10.03 1.89
CA GLN A 37 -21.52 9.39 2.82
C GLN A 37 -21.99 8.02 2.31
N SER A 38 -22.18 7.87 0.99
CA SER A 38 -22.61 6.61 0.38
C SER A 38 -21.58 5.47 0.54
N TRP A 39 -20.32 5.80 0.81
CA TRP A 39 -19.28 4.80 1.07
C TRP A 39 -19.41 4.19 2.47
N PHE A 40 -20.10 4.85 3.41
CA PHE A 40 -20.26 4.34 4.76
C PHE A 40 -21.48 3.42 4.84
N LYS A 41 -21.34 2.26 5.50
CA LYS A 41 -22.42 1.26 5.65
C LYS A 41 -23.70 1.84 6.27
N GLY A 42 -23.58 2.88 7.09
CA GLY A 42 -24.68 3.60 7.72
C GLY A 42 -25.16 4.86 7.00
N GLY A 43 -24.61 5.18 5.82
CA GLY A 43 -24.92 6.41 5.08
C GLY A 43 -24.47 7.70 5.78
N ALA A 44 -23.55 7.60 6.75
CA ALA A 44 -23.08 8.72 7.55
C ALA A 44 -21.57 8.63 7.76
N ILE A 45 -20.88 9.75 7.57
CA ILE A 45 -19.44 9.88 7.83
C ILE A 45 -19.26 9.99 9.34
N LEU A 46 -18.83 8.89 9.97
CA LEU A 46 -18.68 8.78 11.42
C LEU A 46 -17.24 8.44 11.79
N LYS A 47 -16.78 8.89 12.97
CA LYS A 47 -15.51 8.47 13.55
C LYS A 47 -15.47 6.95 13.68
N ASN A 48 -14.43 6.34 13.10
CA ASN A 48 -14.28 4.90 12.99
C ASN A 48 -15.51 4.24 12.33
N GLY A 49 -16.18 4.95 11.41
CA GLY A 49 -17.34 4.41 10.69
C GLY A 49 -16.93 3.30 9.74
N ALA A 50 -17.70 2.22 9.69
CA ALA A 50 -17.48 1.13 8.74
C ALA A 50 -17.77 1.61 7.31
N VAL A 51 -16.78 1.49 6.44
CA VAL A 51 -16.87 1.78 5.00
C VAL A 51 -17.08 0.48 4.24
N THR A 52 -17.90 0.50 3.19
CA THR A 52 -18.09 -0.63 2.28
C THR A 52 -17.03 -0.61 1.19
N PHE A 53 -16.66 -1.79 0.69
CA PHE A 53 -15.76 -1.89 -0.47
C PHE A 53 -16.33 -1.13 -1.68
N ALA A 54 -15.45 -0.70 -2.57
CA ALA A 54 -15.86 -0.17 -3.87
C ALA A 54 -16.32 -1.34 -4.76
N ASP A 55 -17.50 -1.24 -5.36
CA ASP A 55 -18.02 -2.27 -6.27
C ASP A 55 -17.19 -2.27 -7.56
N SER A 56 -16.23 -3.19 -7.61
CA SER A 56 -15.30 -3.36 -8.73
C SER A 56 -15.99 -3.97 -9.96
N ILE A 57 -17.14 -4.64 -9.79
CA ILE A 57 -17.97 -5.16 -10.90
C ILE A 57 -18.78 -4.03 -11.55
N ALA A 58 -19.26 -3.08 -10.75
CA ALA A 58 -19.99 -1.90 -11.22
C ALA A 58 -19.07 -0.72 -11.61
N PHE A 59 -17.75 -0.95 -11.71
CA PHE A 59 -16.81 0.10 -12.10
C PHE A 59 -17.18 0.72 -13.46
N PRO A 60 -17.11 2.06 -13.62
CA PRO A 60 -17.61 2.72 -14.83
C PRO A 60 -16.87 2.31 -16.10
N GLU A 61 -17.61 2.03 -17.18
CA GLU A 61 -17.02 1.78 -18.51
C GLU A 61 -16.39 3.06 -19.09
N ASN A 62 -17.09 4.18 -18.96
CA ASN A 62 -16.58 5.51 -19.28
C ASN A 62 -15.89 6.12 -18.05
N ASN A 63 -14.83 5.46 -17.58
CA ASN A 63 -14.09 5.90 -16.40
C ASN A 63 -13.19 7.12 -16.69
N THR A 64 -12.82 7.77 -15.59
CA THR A 64 -11.88 8.87 -15.51
C THR A 64 -10.77 8.50 -14.52
N LYS A 65 -9.66 9.24 -14.51
CA LYS A 65 -8.63 9.12 -13.46
C LYS A 65 -9.22 9.24 -12.05
N CYS A 66 -10.25 10.06 -11.88
CA CYS A 66 -10.89 10.27 -10.59
C CYS A 66 -11.59 9.01 -10.09
N ASP A 67 -12.19 8.20 -10.97
CA ASP A 67 -12.84 6.95 -10.59
C ASP A 67 -11.83 5.94 -10.02
N PHE A 68 -10.64 5.85 -10.60
CA PHE A 68 -9.56 5.00 -10.08
C PHE A 68 -9.02 5.51 -8.73
N TYR A 69 -8.85 6.82 -8.58
CA TYR A 69 -8.40 7.38 -7.30
C TYR A 69 -9.45 7.20 -6.20
N LYS A 70 -10.73 7.46 -6.50
CA LYS A 70 -11.85 7.19 -5.59
C LYS A 70 -11.94 5.72 -5.20
N TRP A 71 -11.81 4.80 -6.16
CA TRP A 71 -11.76 3.37 -5.91
C TRP A 71 -10.64 3.04 -4.92
N GLY A 72 -9.41 3.48 -5.17
CA GLY A 72 -8.27 3.23 -4.29
C GLY A 72 -8.51 3.75 -2.87
N HIS A 73 -9.07 4.96 -2.74
CA HIS A 73 -9.36 5.57 -1.45
C HIS A 73 -10.48 4.85 -0.69
N GLN A 74 -11.58 4.51 -1.36
CA GLN A 74 -12.66 3.75 -0.76
C GLN A 74 -12.18 2.37 -0.29
N MET A 75 -11.35 1.70 -1.09
CA MET A 75 -10.76 0.40 -0.72
C MET A 75 -9.84 0.52 0.49
N PHE A 76 -8.97 1.54 0.56
CA PHE A 76 -8.16 1.81 1.76
C PHE A 76 -9.03 2.00 3.02
N LEU A 77 -10.09 2.80 2.91
CA LEU A 77 -11.01 3.03 4.03
C LEU A 77 -11.78 1.77 4.43
N TRP A 78 -12.18 0.93 3.48
CA TRP A 78 -12.80 -0.38 3.74
C TRP A 78 -11.81 -1.30 4.46
N ILE A 79 -10.60 -1.49 3.95
CA ILE A 79 -9.56 -2.36 4.52
C ILE A 79 -9.20 -1.96 5.95
N THR A 80 -9.20 -0.65 6.24
CA THR A 80 -8.90 -0.08 7.57
C THR A 80 -10.14 0.18 8.43
N SER A 81 -11.33 -0.21 7.97
CA SER A 81 -12.57 -0.08 8.77
C SER A 81 -12.58 -1.06 9.94
N PRO A 82 -13.16 -0.69 11.09
CA PRO A 82 -13.22 -1.57 12.25
C PRO A 82 -14.15 -2.77 12.01
N VAL A 83 -13.74 -3.93 12.50
CA VAL A 83 -14.53 -5.16 12.56
C VAL A 83 -14.06 -6.03 13.72
N GLY A 84 -15.00 -6.55 14.51
CA GLY A 84 -14.66 -7.32 15.72
C GLY A 84 -13.74 -6.54 16.66
N GLY A 85 -12.61 -7.15 17.04
CA GLY A 85 -11.56 -6.54 17.85
C GLY A 85 -10.48 -5.79 17.05
N GLY A 86 -10.60 -5.73 15.72
CA GLY A 86 -9.58 -5.21 14.82
C GLY A 86 -10.12 -4.35 13.69
N ILE A 87 -9.46 -4.46 12.54
CA ILE A 87 -9.84 -3.82 11.27
C ILE A 87 -10.01 -4.88 10.18
N ASN A 88 -10.67 -4.54 9.08
CA ASN A 88 -11.02 -5.49 8.03
C ASN A 88 -9.83 -6.31 7.51
N ILE A 89 -8.62 -5.74 7.41
CA ILE A 89 -7.44 -6.53 6.99
C ILE A 89 -7.09 -7.72 7.91
N THR A 90 -7.57 -7.71 9.16
CA THR A 90 -7.41 -8.79 10.16
C THR A 90 -8.65 -9.69 10.26
N SER A 91 -9.63 -9.48 9.40
CA SER A 91 -10.92 -10.17 9.43
C SER A 91 -10.89 -11.50 8.69
N ALA A 92 -11.95 -12.28 8.84
CA ALA A 92 -12.12 -13.52 8.07
C ALA A 92 -12.24 -13.32 6.53
N GLN A 93 -12.41 -12.08 6.05
CA GLN A 93 -12.45 -11.76 4.61
C GLN A 93 -11.04 -11.67 4.00
N PHE A 94 -10.00 -11.57 4.83
CA PHE A 94 -8.63 -11.42 4.37
C PHE A 94 -7.75 -12.57 4.84
N TYR A 95 -6.74 -12.84 4.03
CA TYR A 95 -5.72 -13.84 4.27
C TYR A 95 -4.36 -13.16 4.26
N ASN A 96 -3.56 -13.42 5.27
CA ASN A 96 -2.12 -13.18 5.18
C ASN A 96 -1.50 -14.23 4.27
N VAL A 97 -0.50 -13.83 3.47
CA VAL A 97 0.21 -14.75 2.58
C VAL A 97 1.63 -14.93 3.07
N ASN A 98 1.94 -16.14 3.54
CA ASN A 98 3.29 -16.56 3.89
C ASN A 98 3.91 -17.37 2.76
N PHE A 99 5.22 -17.32 2.60
CA PHE A 99 5.92 -18.19 1.65
C PHE A 99 6.71 -19.26 2.38
N ILE A 100 6.46 -20.53 2.03
CA ILE A 100 7.19 -21.69 2.52
C ILE A 100 7.67 -22.48 1.30
N ASN A 101 8.99 -22.62 1.13
CA ASN A 101 9.60 -23.25 -0.05
C ASN A 101 9.05 -22.69 -1.38
N ASP A 102 9.01 -21.36 -1.51
CA ASP A 102 8.47 -20.64 -2.68
C ASP A 102 6.96 -20.88 -2.96
N GLN A 103 6.23 -21.50 -2.04
CA GLN A 103 4.78 -21.67 -2.12
C GLN A 103 4.07 -20.72 -1.16
N GLY A 104 3.10 -19.96 -1.67
CA GLY A 104 2.19 -19.16 -0.86
C GLY A 104 1.26 -20.04 -0.02
N VAL A 105 1.13 -19.71 1.26
CA VAL A 105 0.20 -20.31 2.22
C VAL A 105 -0.70 -19.22 2.77
N TYR A 106 -2.00 -19.42 2.64
CA TYR A 106 -3.03 -18.48 3.06
C TYR A 106 -3.43 -18.72 4.51
N ILE A 107 -3.29 -17.69 5.36
CA ILE A 107 -3.67 -17.72 6.77
C ILE A 107 -4.83 -16.76 6.96
N GLN A 108 -6.01 -17.31 7.24
CA GLN A 108 -7.24 -16.52 7.36
C GLN A 108 -7.23 -15.69 8.65
N GLY A 109 -7.65 -14.43 8.56
CA GLY A 109 -7.94 -13.61 9.73
C GLY A 109 -9.13 -14.16 10.54
N ASP A 110 -9.26 -13.70 11.78
CA ASP A 110 -10.25 -14.22 12.73
C ASP A 110 -10.95 -13.11 13.55
N ASP A 111 -10.90 -11.86 13.07
CA ASP A 111 -11.51 -10.68 13.68
C ASP A 111 -10.97 -10.32 15.07
N THR A 112 -9.89 -10.95 15.53
CA THR A 112 -9.30 -10.67 16.85
C THR A 112 -8.50 -9.36 16.88
N GLY A 113 -8.23 -8.77 15.72
CA GLY A 113 -7.31 -7.62 15.59
C GLY A 113 -5.85 -7.98 15.77
N VAL A 114 -5.51 -9.27 15.68
CA VAL A 114 -4.15 -9.78 15.78
C VAL A 114 -3.71 -10.36 14.43
N LEU A 115 -2.60 -9.85 13.89
CA LEU A 115 -1.82 -10.54 12.86
C LEU A 115 -0.87 -11.54 13.56
N LYS A 116 -1.19 -12.83 13.53
CA LYS A 116 -0.53 -13.85 14.36
C LYS A 116 0.61 -14.47 13.62
N GLY A 117 1.79 -14.65 14.19
CA GLY A 117 3.00 -15.07 13.48
C GLY A 117 3.67 -16.41 13.85
N ASP A 118 4.50 -17.00 12.96
CA ASP A 118 5.20 -18.27 13.16
C ASP A 118 6.10 -18.22 14.40
N LYS A 119 5.71 -18.98 15.43
CA LYS A 119 6.41 -19.07 16.72
C LYS A 119 7.69 -19.90 16.66
N THR A 120 8.01 -20.54 15.53
CA THR A 120 9.20 -21.41 15.42
C THR A 120 10.50 -20.64 15.26
N GLY A 121 10.44 -19.36 14.85
CA GLY A 121 11.60 -18.49 14.86
C GLY A 121 12.67 -18.71 13.84
N LYS A 122 12.45 -19.64 12.95
CA LYS A 122 13.30 -19.87 11.82
C LYS A 122 12.56 -19.37 10.59
N MET A 123 13.27 -18.61 9.76
CA MET A 123 12.86 -18.31 8.40
C MET A 123 12.93 -19.54 7.48
N THR A 124 12.65 -20.73 8.01
CA THR A 124 12.98 -21.98 7.34
C THR A 124 11.78 -22.59 6.65
N GLY A 125 11.93 -22.80 5.35
CA GLY A 125 11.41 -24.01 4.73
C GLY A 125 11.79 -25.23 5.55
N MET A 126 10.80 -25.91 6.13
CA MET A 126 10.81 -27.33 6.52
C MET A 126 9.36 -27.78 6.71
N ARG A 127 8.86 -28.60 5.77
CA ARG A 127 8.67 -30.06 5.89
C ARG A 127 7.36 -30.48 6.54
N ALA A 128 6.46 -30.84 5.63
CA ALA A 128 5.64 -32.06 5.60
C ALA A 128 4.44 -32.20 6.56
N SER A 129 3.34 -32.58 5.91
CA SER A 129 2.12 -33.22 6.41
C SER A 129 1.34 -32.43 7.46
N VAL A 130 0.22 -31.80 7.07
CA VAL A 130 -1.13 -32.38 7.27
C VAL A 130 -2.11 -31.75 6.28
N ASN A 131 -2.85 -32.59 5.58
CA ASN A 131 -4.08 -32.24 4.91
C ASN A 131 -5.22 -32.74 5.80
N THR A 132 -5.85 -31.88 6.60
CA THR A 132 -7.15 -32.16 7.24
C THR A 132 -7.80 -30.85 7.69
N LYS A 133 -8.94 -30.52 7.07
CA LYS A 133 -10.09 -29.73 7.56
C LYS A 133 -9.83 -28.88 8.82
N LEU A 134 -10.03 -27.55 8.69
CA LEU A 134 -9.91 -26.49 9.69
C LEU A 134 -8.52 -25.83 9.73
N LEU A 135 -8.37 -24.67 9.10
CA LEU A 135 -7.47 -23.61 9.58
C LEU A 135 -8.19 -22.68 10.56
N LYS A 136 -9.14 -23.23 11.34
CA LYS A 136 -9.53 -22.66 12.63
C LYS A 136 -8.61 -23.26 13.68
N GLY A 137 -7.53 -22.54 13.95
CA GLY A 137 -6.61 -22.86 15.03
C GLY A 137 -5.26 -23.36 14.53
N LEU A 138 -4.23 -22.55 14.83
CA LEU A 138 -2.81 -22.91 14.81
C LEU A 138 -2.17 -23.06 13.41
N GLN A 139 -2.02 -21.94 12.72
CA GLN A 139 -0.85 -21.65 11.89
C GLN A 139 -0.77 -20.14 11.68
N ALA A 140 0.45 -19.61 11.71
CA ALA A 140 0.71 -18.21 12.04
C ALA A 140 1.71 -17.58 11.04
N ASP A 141 1.47 -16.31 10.71
CA ASP A 141 2.11 -15.30 9.86
C ASP A 141 3.63 -15.19 9.96
N THR A 142 4.28 -14.95 8.84
CA THR A 142 5.63 -14.43 8.86
C THR A 142 5.53 -13.08 8.17
N ILE A 143 5.66 -12.01 8.95
CA ILE A 143 5.98 -10.68 8.43
C ILE A 143 7.20 -10.89 7.53
N GLN A 144 7.01 -10.72 6.22
CA GLN A 144 7.94 -11.16 5.16
C GLN A 144 9.39 -10.80 5.53
N PRO A 145 10.29 -11.78 5.73
CA PRO A 145 11.67 -11.48 6.16
C PRO A 145 12.62 -11.16 5.02
N GLY A 146 12.10 -10.62 3.92
CA GLY A 146 12.91 -9.96 2.91
C GLY A 146 12.85 -8.45 3.16
N GLY A 147 13.99 -7.77 3.23
CA GLY A 147 13.98 -6.32 3.40
C GLY A 147 13.28 -5.63 2.22
N GLN A 148 12.05 -5.16 2.41
CA GLN A 148 11.23 -4.73 1.29
C GLN A 148 11.62 -3.37 0.73
N ALA A 149 12.33 -2.52 1.50
CA ALA A 149 12.68 -1.13 1.17
C ALA A 149 13.67 -0.97 0.00
N GLY A 150 14.05 -2.08 -0.64
CA GLY A 150 15.06 -2.14 -1.70
C GLY A 150 15.30 -3.57 -2.18
N GLY A 151 14.32 -4.48 -2.01
CA GLY A 151 14.48 -5.91 -2.29
C GLY A 151 14.95 -6.74 -1.09
N SER A 152 16.17 -6.52 -0.59
CA SER A 152 16.63 -7.11 0.69
C SER A 152 16.95 -6.08 1.78
N ASP A 153 16.83 -4.78 1.48
CA ASP A 153 17.17 -3.70 2.41
C ASP A 153 16.10 -3.47 3.47
N GLY A 154 16.54 -3.26 4.71
CA GLY A 154 15.65 -2.87 5.81
C GLY A 154 15.52 -1.36 5.93
N LEU A 155 14.36 -0.90 6.43
CA LEU A 155 14.13 0.50 6.82
C LEU A 155 13.96 0.61 8.34
N MET A 156 14.50 1.69 8.93
CA MET A 156 14.34 2.02 10.34
C MET A 156 13.77 3.43 10.52
N SER A 157 12.78 3.58 11.39
CA SER A 157 12.29 4.90 11.82
C SER A 157 13.37 5.64 12.62
N ILE A 158 13.30 6.98 12.68
CA ILE A 158 14.27 7.79 13.44
C ILE A 158 14.29 7.45 14.94
N ASN A 159 13.22 6.85 15.45
CA ASN A 159 13.10 6.37 16.84
C ASN A 159 13.53 4.91 17.02
N GLY A 160 14.20 4.32 16.03
CA GLY A 160 14.82 3.01 16.12
C GLY A 160 13.84 1.83 16.03
N SER A 161 12.69 1.99 15.36
CA SER A 161 11.86 0.84 14.98
C SER A 161 12.26 0.35 13.61
N LEU A 162 12.53 -0.95 13.46
CA LEU A 162 12.47 -1.56 12.14
C LEU A 162 11.06 -1.41 11.56
N VAL A 163 10.98 -1.33 10.25
CA VAL A 163 9.72 -1.42 9.51
C VAL A 163 9.39 -2.89 9.27
N TYR A 164 8.20 -3.28 9.67
CA TYR A 164 7.64 -4.62 9.50
C TYR A 164 6.73 -4.63 8.27
N TYR A 165 6.86 -5.63 7.40
CA TYR A 165 6.07 -5.74 6.16
C TYR A 165 5.16 -6.97 6.18
N ALA A 166 3.90 -6.78 5.79
CA ALA A 166 2.98 -7.90 5.59
C ALA A 166 2.31 -7.79 4.22
N VAL A 167 1.93 -8.95 3.67
CA VAL A 167 1.21 -9.07 2.40
C VAL A 167 -0.06 -9.85 2.64
N HIS A 168 -1.14 -9.38 2.03
CA HIS A 168 -2.48 -9.89 2.27
C HIS A 168 -3.23 -10.02 0.95
N THR A 169 -4.20 -10.91 0.93
CA THR A 169 -5.15 -11.05 -0.18
C THR A 169 -6.56 -11.18 0.38
N ASN A 170 -7.57 -10.68 -0.32
CA ASN A 170 -8.94 -10.98 0.07
C ASN A 170 -9.33 -12.43 -0.27
N ASP A 171 -10.50 -12.84 0.21
CA ASP A 171 -11.07 -14.17 -0.01
C ASP A 171 -11.28 -14.51 -1.49
N VAL A 172 -11.72 -13.56 -2.32
CA VAL A 172 -11.86 -13.75 -3.78
C VAL A 172 -10.53 -14.13 -4.42
N TYR A 173 -9.44 -13.44 -4.08
CA TYR A 173 -8.11 -13.77 -4.59
C TYR A 173 -7.68 -15.17 -4.16
N ALA A 174 -7.79 -15.49 -2.86
CA ALA A 174 -7.36 -16.77 -2.32
C ALA A 174 -8.14 -17.94 -2.94
N TRP A 175 -9.45 -17.77 -3.16
CA TRP A 175 -10.30 -18.75 -3.84
C TRP A 175 -10.06 -18.82 -5.34
N PHE A 176 -9.75 -17.71 -6.01
CA PHE A 176 -9.32 -17.70 -7.40
C PHE A 176 -8.04 -18.53 -7.58
N ASN A 177 -7.01 -18.28 -6.76
CA ASN A 177 -5.78 -19.07 -6.84
C ASN A 177 -5.99 -20.54 -6.48
N THR A 178 -6.83 -20.83 -5.47
CA THR A 178 -7.22 -22.22 -5.14
C THR A 178 -7.88 -22.91 -6.34
N ALA A 179 -8.81 -22.24 -7.03
CA ALA A 179 -9.49 -22.79 -8.19
C ALA A 179 -8.53 -23.04 -9.37
N VAL A 180 -7.54 -22.16 -9.57
CA VAL A 180 -6.49 -22.34 -10.58
C VAL A 180 -5.55 -23.48 -10.22
N SER A 181 -5.07 -23.52 -8.98
CA SER A 181 -4.18 -24.57 -8.46
C SER A 181 -4.82 -25.97 -8.56
N ASN A 182 -6.13 -26.06 -8.35
CA ASN A 182 -6.89 -27.30 -8.49
C ASN A 182 -7.32 -27.61 -9.95
N GLY A 183 -7.05 -26.71 -10.89
CA GLY A 183 -7.36 -26.89 -12.32
C GLY A 183 -8.85 -26.74 -12.68
N VAL A 184 -9.64 -26.09 -11.82
CA VAL A 184 -11.04 -25.75 -12.09
C VAL A 184 -11.15 -24.50 -12.96
N ILE A 185 -10.31 -23.50 -12.68
CA ILE A 185 -10.11 -22.34 -13.55
C ILE A 185 -8.79 -22.54 -14.31
N PRO A 186 -8.74 -22.27 -15.63
CA PRO A 186 -7.49 -22.40 -16.39
C PRO A 186 -6.39 -21.51 -15.84
N GLY A 187 -5.15 -22.01 -15.77
CA GLY A 187 -3.99 -21.21 -15.36
C GLY A 187 -3.65 -20.05 -16.31
N THR A 188 -4.29 -19.98 -17.48
CA THR A 188 -4.21 -18.87 -18.44
C THR A 188 -5.29 -17.81 -18.22
N ALA A 189 -6.17 -17.98 -17.23
CA ALA A 189 -7.20 -16.98 -16.93
C ALA A 189 -6.55 -15.73 -16.29
N PRO A 190 -6.95 -14.51 -16.69
CA PRO A 190 -6.59 -13.30 -15.96
C PRO A 190 -7.19 -13.28 -14.57
N PHE A 191 -6.71 -12.36 -13.74
CA PHE A 191 -7.42 -12.03 -12.53
C PHE A 191 -8.88 -11.64 -12.86
N PRO A 192 -9.86 -12.10 -12.05
CA PRO A 192 -11.27 -11.81 -12.26
C PRO A 192 -11.53 -10.32 -12.47
N ASN A 193 -12.08 -9.95 -13.62
CA ASN A 193 -12.42 -8.56 -13.96
C ASN A 193 -13.80 -8.44 -14.63
N THR A 194 -14.55 -9.53 -14.68
CA THR A 194 -15.93 -9.55 -15.19
C THR A 194 -16.86 -10.21 -14.19
N LYS A 195 -18.17 -10.00 -14.38
CA LYS A 195 -19.19 -10.68 -13.57
C LYS A 195 -19.08 -12.20 -13.72
N GLN A 196 -18.81 -12.68 -14.92
CA GLN A 196 -18.65 -14.10 -15.22
C GLN A 196 -17.46 -14.71 -14.45
N ASP A 197 -16.33 -14.01 -14.39
CA ASP A 197 -15.16 -14.48 -13.63
C ASP A 197 -15.46 -14.54 -12.13
N ARG A 198 -16.09 -13.49 -11.58
CA ARG A 198 -16.54 -13.46 -10.18
C ARG A 198 -17.47 -14.63 -9.88
N ASP A 199 -18.46 -14.85 -10.73
CA ASP A 199 -19.47 -15.89 -10.55
C ASP A 199 -18.81 -17.29 -10.57
N ALA A 200 -17.80 -17.51 -11.42
CA ALA A 200 -17.03 -18.75 -11.45
C ALA A 200 -16.25 -19.00 -10.14
N VAL A 201 -15.56 -18.00 -9.62
CA VAL A 201 -14.84 -18.10 -8.33
C VAL A 201 -15.81 -18.36 -7.19
N THR A 202 -16.92 -17.61 -7.16
CA THR A 202 -17.96 -17.72 -6.12
C THR A 202 -18.65 -19.08 -6.16
N ALA A 203 -18.93 -19.62 -7.35
CA ALA A 203 -19.50 -20.96 -7.50
C ALA A 203 -18.55 -22.05 -6.97
N TYR A 204 -17.24 -21.91 -7.23
CA TYR A 204 -16.23 -22.83 -6.71
C TYR A 204 -16.10 -22.76 -5.18
N ALA A 205 -16.03 -21.57 -4.61
CA ALA A 205 -16.04 -21.38 -3.15
C ALA A 205 -17.31 -21.98 -2.51
N LYS A 206 -18.49 -21.71 -3.10
CA LYS A 206 -19.78 -22.22 -2.62
C LYS A 206 -19.87 -23.74 -2.67
N LYS A 207 -19.35 -24.38 -3.72
CA LYS A 207 -19.25 -25.85 -3.82
C LYS A 207 -18.42 -26.44 -2.68
N ASN A 208 -17.47 -25.69 -2.14
CA ASN A 208 -16.63 -26.05 -1.01
C ASN A 208 -17.13 -25.50 0.33
N GLY A 209 -18.38 -25.03 0.40
CA GLY A 209 -19.03 -24.60 1.64
C GLY A 209 -18.66 -23.20 2.11
N VAL A 210 -18.07 -22.36 1.25
CA VAL A 210 -17.70 -20.97 1.57
C VAL A 210 -18.54 -19.97 0.76
N THR A 211 -19.06 -18.96 1.43
CA THR A 211 -19.72 -17.81 0.81
C THR A 211 -18.76 -16.62 0.83
N LEU A 212 -18.52 -16.04 -0.35
CA LEU A 212 -17.71 -14.82 -0.50
C LEU A 212 -18.66 -13.61 -0.40
N ASN A 213 -18.70 -12.96 0.76
CA ASN A 213 -19.67 -11.89 1.04
C ASN A 213 -19.34 -10.59 0.30
N ASP A 214 -18.07 -10.38 -0.01
CA ASP A 214 -17.55 -9.15 -0.61
C ASP A 214 -17.04 -9.43 -2.04
N ALA A 215 -17.66 -10.41 -2.72
CA ALA A 215 -17.19 -10.91 -4.01
C ALA A 215 -17.16 -9.83 -5.12
N ASP A 216 -18.00 -8.80 -4.99
CA ASP A 216 -18.03 -7.65 -5.92
C ASP A 216 -16.84 -6.68 -5.73
N ALA A 217 -16.05 -6.81 -4.65
CA ALA A 217 -14.74 -6.16 -4.53
C ALA A 217 -13.71 -6.72 -5.53
N LEU A 218 -14.00 -7.88 -6.14
CA LEU A 218 -13.08 -8.67 -6.96
C LEU A 218 -11.79 -9.04 -6.22
N THR A 219 -10.71 -9.37 -6.94
CA THR A 219 -9.46 -9.76 -6.30
C THR A 219 -8.69 -8.55 -5.79
N VAL A 220 -8.25 -8.62 -4.54
CA VAL A 220 -7.45 -7.57 -3.89
C VAL A 220 -6.20 -8.20 -3.30
N GLU A 221 -5.07 -7.55 -3.58
CA GLU A 221 -3.74 -7.79 -3.02
C GLU A 221 -3.30 -6.53 -2.27
N ILE A 222 -2.74 -6.71 -1.08
CA ILE A 222 -2.35 -5.63 -0.19
C ILE A 222 -0.93 -5.87 0.28
N LYS A 223 -0.12 -4.82 0.27
CA LYS A 223 1.14 -4.78 1.00
C LYS A 223 1.02 -3.73 2.08
N THR A 224 1.48 -4.02 3.29
CA THR A 224 1.46 -3.09 4.42
C THR A 224 2.83 -2.95 5.05
N SER A 225 3.12 -1.76 5.57
CA SER A 225 4.35 -1.46 6.31
C SER A 225 3.98 -0.83 7.66
N TRP A 226 4.67 -1.28 8.70
CA TRP A 226 4.32 -0.96 10.08
C TRP A 226 5.57 -0.64 10.90
N ILE A 227 5.43 0.19 11.94
CA ILE A 227 6.47 0.37 12.96
C ILE A 227 5.93 0.03 14.33
N ASP A 228 6.81 -0.21 15.29
CA ASP A 228 6.46 -0.38 16.70
C ASP A 228 5.65 0.84 17.17
N ALA A 229 4.44 0.60 17.67
CA ALA A 229 3.54 1.65 18.12
C ALA A 229 4.15 2.53 19.23
N ALA A 230 5.08 1.99 20.02
CA ALA A 230 5.78 2.76 21.05
C ALA A 230 6.87 3.69 20.48
N LYS A 231 7.16 3.61 19.17
CA LYS A 231 8.25 4.33 18.49
C LYS A 231 7.76 5.23 17.35
N VAL A 232 6.44 5.47 17.25
CA VAL A 232 5.90 6.46 16.31
C VAL A 232 6.36 7.87 16.69
N ASN A 233 6.40 8.78 15.74
CA ASN A 233 6.55 10.21 16.00
C ASN A 233 5.18 10.89 16.01
N GLY A 234 4.86 11.66 17.06
CA GLY A 234 3.53 12.25 17.24
C GLY A 234 2.64 11.43 18.19
N ASP A 235 1.32 11.60 18.07
CA ASP A 235 0.34 10.89 18.91
C ASP A 235 -0.01 9.53 18.31
N LEU A 236 0.02 8.47 19.13
CA LEU A 236 -0.40 7.13 18.69
C LEU A 236 -1.87 7.09 18.25
N ALA A 237 -2.72 7.97 18.79
CA ALA A 237 -4.13 8.08 18.39
C ALA A 237 -4.32 8.52 16.92
N ASP A 238 -3.26 9.05 16.28
CA ASP A 238 -3.27 9.38 14.86
C ASP A 238 -2.97 8.17 13.95
N TYR A 239 -2.62 7.02 14.51
CA TYR A 239 -2.27 5.82 13.74
C TYR A 239 -3.35 4.74 13.80
N VAL A 240 -3.58 4.06 12.68
CA VAL A 240 -4.25 2.76 12.66
C VAL A 240 -3.30 1.77 13.30
N VAL A 241 -3.76 1.11 14.36
CA VAL A 241 -2.95 0.21 15.18
C VAL A 241 -3.62 -1.15 15.26
N ILE A 242 -2.81 -2.18 15.11
CA ILE A 242 -3.19 -3.57 15.33
C ILE A 242 -2.21 -4.22 16.31
N THR A 243 -2.54 -5.41 16.78
CA THR A 243 -1.58 -6.28 17.45
C THR A 243 -0.97 -7.22 16.42
N ALA A 244 0.32 -7.51 16.51
CA ALA A 244 0.97 -8.48 15.66
C ALA A 244 2.09 -9.23 16.38
N ASP A 245 2.31 -10.48 16.01
CA ASP A 245 3.57 -11.16 16.35
C ASP A 245 4.65 -10.75 15.34
N VAL A 246 5.75 -10.22 15.85
CA VAL A 246 6.88 -9.76 15.03
C VAL A 246 8.15 -10.51 15.41
N PRO A 247 9.19 -10.55 14.55
CA PRO A 247 10.48 -11.13 14.92
C PRO A 247 11.07 -10.45 16.17
N ASN A 248 11.51 -11.28 17.13
CA ASN A 248 12.14 -10.81 18.35
C ASN A 248 13.65 -10.65 18.13
N TYR A 249 14.05 -9.49 17.60
CA TYR A 249 15.44 -9.18 17.32
C TYR A 249 16.27 -8.96 18.60
N VAL A 250 17.46 -9.55 18.62
CA VAL A 250 18.51 -9.37 19.63
C VAL A 250 19.64 -8.56 19.00
N GLY A 251 19.79 -7.33 19.48
CA GLY A 251 20.78 -6.35 19.05
C GLY A 251 20.35 -4.93 19.43
N ALA A 252 21.22 -3.95 19.21
CA ALA A 252 20.98 -2.54 19.48
C ALA A 252 21.26 -1.66 18.26
N VAL A 253 20.62 -0.49 18.22
CA VAL A 253 20.92 0.53 17.19
C VAL A 253 22.39 0.91 17.29
N GLY A 254 23.09 0.90 16.15
CA GLY A 254 24.54 1.10 16.07
C GLY A 254 25.35 -0.18 15.91
N ASP A 255 24.76 -1.36 16.18
CA ASP A 255 25.43 -2.65 15.98
C ASP A 255 25.61 -2.97 14.48
N LYS A 256 26.49 -3.92 14.19
CA LYS A 256 26.69 -4.43 12.82
C LYS A 256 25.72 -5.55 12.44
N THR A 257 25.21 -6.30 13.41
CA THR A 257 24.34 -7.45 13.17
C THR A 257 23.30 -7.59 14.27
N TRP A 258 22.04 -7.85 13.90
CA TRP A 258 21.01 -8.33 14.83
C TRP A 258 20.63 -9.75 14.46
N THR A 259 20.34 -10.56 15.48
CA THR A 259 19.87 -11.95 15.31
C THR A 259 18.44 -12.08 15.79
N ILE A 260 17.74 -13.15 15.42
CA ILE A 260 16.45 -13.49 16.03
C ILE A 260 16.71 -14.32 17.29
N SER A 261 16.00 -14.02 18.38
CA SER A 261 16.11 -14.76 19.63
C SER A 261 15.88 -16.25 19.41
N GLN A 262 16.81 -17.10 19.84
CA GLN A 262 16.72 -18.55 19.65
C GLN A 262 15.72 -19.21 20.61
N THR A 263 15.44 -18.59 21.76
CA THR A 263 14.55 -19.16 22.79
C THR A 263 13.14 -18.59 22.73
N GLN A 264 12.98 -17.36 22.25
CA GLN A 264 11.69 -16.72 22.06
C GLN A 264 11.71 -15.92 20.75
N PRO A 265 11.51 -16.59 19.61
CA PRO A 265 11.82 -15.97 18.34
C PRO A 265 10.84 -14.94 17.82
N THR A 266 9.60 -14.96 18.32
CA THR A 266 8.60 -13.93 18.07
C THR A 266 8.19 -13.25 19.37
N ILE A 267 7.77 -12.00 19.24
CA ILE A 267 7.21 -11.20 20.32
C ILE A 267 5.97 -10.49 19.82
N THR A 268 4.91 -10.51 20.63
CA THR A 268 3.67 -9.79 20.32
C THR A 268 3.86 -8.30 20.62
N LYS A 269 3.56 -7.44 19.65
CA LYS A 269 3.63 -5.98 19.76
C LYS A 269 2.35 -5.34 19.24
N ARG A 270 2.09 -4.11 19.70
CA ARG A 270 1.25 -3.19 18.95
C ARG A 270 2.08 -2.56 17.84
N ILE A 271 1.57 -2.56 16.63
CA ILE A 271 2.24 -1.96 15.46
C ILE A 271 1.32 -0.95 14.79
N ALA A 272 1.91 0.16 14.35
CA ALA A 272 1.23 1.30 13.75
C ALA A 272 1.46 1.34 12.23
N LEU A 273 0.38 1.48 11.47
CA LEU A 273 0.42 1.49 10.01
C LEU A 273 1.16 2.74 9.53
N VAL A 274 2.16 2.56 8.67
CA VAL A 274 2.88 3.67 8.05
C VAL A 274 2.71 3.71 6.54
N GLY A 275 2.49 2.58 5.87
CA GLY A 275 2.24 2.56 4.43
C GLY A 275 1.40 1.37 4.01
N MET A 276 0.71 1.53 2.89
CA MET A 276 -0.12 0.47 2.30
C MET A 276 -0.16 0.59 0.78
N HIS A 277 0.06 -0.51 0.08
CA HIS A 277 -0.37 -0.67 -1.31
C HIS A 277 -1.71 -1.41 -1.29
N VAL A 278 -2.68 -0.89 -2.03
CA VAL A 278 -3.96 -1.54 -2.32
C VAL A 278 -4.00 -1.77 -3.82
N VAL A 279 -3.95 -3.04 -4.22
CA VAL A 279 -3.87 -3.46 -5.62
C VAL A 279 -5.06 -4.37 -5.89
N GLY A 280 -5.86 -4.10 -6.92
CA GLY A 280 -7.07 -4.88 -7.13
C GLY A 280 -7.62 -4.78 -8.54
N THR A 281 -8.36 -5.78 -8.97
CA THR A 281 -9.03 -5.73 -10.27
C THR A 281 -10.32 -4.93 -10.19
N VAL A 282 -10.60 -4.21 -11.27
CA VAL A 282 -11.90 -3.59 -11.55
C VAL A 282 -12.39 -4.04 -12.91
N LYS A 283 -13.66 -3.77 -13.22
CA LYS A 283 -14.26 -4.14 -14.51
C LYS A 283 -13.37 -3.73 -15.68
N GLY A 284 -12.93 -4.71 -16.47
CA GLY A 284 -12.08 -4.49 -17.65
C GLY A 284 -10.59 -4.24 -17.39
N HIS A 285 -10.13 -4.28 -16.14
CA HIS A 285 -8.72 -4.05 -15.75
C HIS A 285 -8.10 -5.27 -15.05
N PRO A 286 -7.69 -6.32 -15.81
CA PRO A 286 -7.03 -7.51 -15.28
C PRO A 286 -5.57 -7.29 -14.82
N GLU A 287 -4.94 -6.18 -15.23
CA GLU A 287 -3.60 -5.76 -14.81
C GLU A 287 -3.55 -5.26 -13.37
N MET A 288 -4.72 -5.15 -12.74
CA MET A 288 -4.98 -4.56 -11.43
C MET A 288 -4.71 -3.04 -11.41
N VAL A 289 -5.57 -2.31 -10.70
CA VAL A 289 -5.39 -0.91 -10.37
C VAL A 289 -4.55 -0.84 -9.10
N TRP A 290 -3.48 -0.07 -9.14
CA TRP A 290 -2.54 0.08 -8.03
C TRP A 290 -2.80 1.41 -7.35
N ALA A 291 -2.97 1.41 -6.03
CA ALA A 291 -3.10 2.61 -5.22
C ALA A 291 -2.15 2.53 -4.01
N THR A 292 -1.46 3.62 -3.70
CA THR A 292 -0.49 3.66 -2.59
C THR A 292 -0.90 4.71 -1.58
N PHE A 293 -0.85 4.33 -0.32
CA PHE A 293 -1.18 5.14 0.84
C PHE A 293 0.02 5.24 1.79
N GLU A 294 0.15 6.40 2.40
CA GLU A 294 1.13 6.64 3.44
C GLU A 294 0.53 7.42 4.61
N HIS A 295 1.04 7.16 5.81
CA HIS A 295 0.79 8.05 6.93
C HIS A 295 1.46 9.41 6.67
N LYS A 296 0.73 10.51 6.91
CA LYS A 296 1.21 11.88 6.65
C LYS A 296 2.52 12.20 7.36
N ALA A 297 2.75 11.64 8.55
CA ALA A 297 3.98 11.83 9.31
C ALA A 297 5.17 10.94 8.85
N ASN A 298 5.10 10.22 7.73
CA ASN A 298 6.22 9.35 7.34
C ASN A 298 7.50 10.11 6.99
N ALA A 299 7.40 10.97 5.98
CA ALA A 299 8.53 11.62 5.34
C ALA A 299 8.07 12.90 4.63
N PRO A 300 8.94 13.91 4.48
CA PRO A 300 8.63 15.07 3.65
C PRO A 300 8.59 14.70 2.17
N ASN A 301 7.90 15.52 1.40
CA ASN A 301 7.90 15.45 -0.06
C ASN A 301 9.09 16.24 -0.62
N ASP A 302 9.73 15.72 -1.67
CA ASP A 302 10.52 16.54 -2.60
C ASP A 302 9.65 17.62 -3.26
N SER A 303 10.27 18.54 -3.98
CA SER A 303 9.53 19.52 -4.78
C SER A 303 8.58 18.84 -5.77
N TYR A 304 7.38 19.39 -5.94
CA TYR A 304 6.39 18.88 -6.89
C TYR A 304 5.58 20.03 -7.51
N ALA A 305 5.01 19.77 -8.69
CA ALA A 305 4.17 20.73 -9.38
C ALA A 305 2.68 20.43 -9.14
N LEU A 306 1.88 21.49 -9.02
CA LEU A 306 0.41 21.45 -9.01
C LEU A 306 -0.13 22.35 -10.11
N SER A 307 -1.25 21.94 -10.72
CA SER A 307 -2.05 22.79 -11.58
C SER A 307 -3.11 23.50 -10.73
N VAL A 308 -3.11 24.83 -10.73
CA VAL A 308 -4.02 25.67 -9.95
C VAL A 308 -4.81 26.56 -10.91
N GLN A 309 -6.14 26.48 -10.86
CA GLN A 309 -7.02 27.32 -11.67
C GLN A 309 -7.85 28.23 -10.77
N GLN A 310 -7.54 29.53 -10.80
CA GLN A 310 -8.41 30.54 -10.19
C GLN A 310 -9.61 30.84 -11.09
N PRO A 311 -10.80 31.15 -10.55
CA PRO A 311 -11.98 31.45 -11.36
C PRO A 311 -11.76 32.63 -12.30
N GLY A 312 -12.08 32.44 -13.57
CA GLY A 312 -11.86 33.43 -14.63
C GLY A 312 -10.44 33.45 -15.20
N PHE A 313 -9.56 32.53 -14.79
CA PHE A 313 -8.19 32.41 -15.29
C PHE A 313 -7.89 31.00 -15.83
N GLU A 314 -6.93 30.93 -16.75
CA GLU A 314 -6.39 29.66 -17.25
C GLU A 314 -5.56 28.95 -16.16
N PRO A 315 -5.54 27.61 -16.12
CA PRO A 315 -4.74 26.86 -15.16
C PRO A 315 -3.25 27.25 -15.20
N GLN A 316 -2.68 27.51 -14.03
CA GLN A 316 -1.26 27.83 -13.85
C GLN A 316 -0.54 26.70 -13.14
N THR A 317 0.72 26.45 -13.51
CA THR A 317 1.56 25.50 -12.77
C THR A 317 2.23 26.21 -11.61
N VAL A 318 2.08 25.66 -10.40
CA VAL A 318 2.74 26.13 -9.18
C VAL A 318 3.67 25.04 -8.68
N THR A 319 4.93 25.39 -8.39
CA THR A 319 5.88 24.49 -7.74
C THR A 319 5.76 24.62 -6.23
N VAL A 320 5.52 23.51 -5.55
CA VAL A 320 5.63 23.39 -4.10
C VAL A 320 7.07 22.98 -3.78
N PRO A 321 7.82 23.78 -3.01
CA PRO A 321 9.20 23.46 -2.68
C PRO A 321 9.30 22.34 -1.64
N TYR A 322 10.44 21.67 -1.61
CA TYR A 322 10.81 20.75 -0.54
C TYR A 322 10.70 21.42 0.84
N ASN A 323 10.12 20.71 1.82
CA ASN A 323 10.00 21.19 3.20
C ASN A 323 10.04 20.03 4.20
N SER A 324 11.07 20.00 5.05
CA SER A 324 11.27 18.99 6.09
C SER A 324 11.13 19.52 7.52
N SER A 325 10.58 20.72 7.72
CA SER A 325 10.40 21.34 9.06
C SER A 325 9.47 20.57 10.00
N GLY A 326 8.68 19.63 9.47
CA GLY A 326 7.80 18.77 10.25
C GLY A 326 8.52 17.76 11.15
N LYS A 327 7.71 17.06 11.94
CA LYS A 327 8.11 15.86 12.69
C LYS A 327 7.76 14.64 11.85
N TRP A 328 8.76 13.81 11.54
CA TRP A 328 8.58 12.66 10.65
C TRP A 328 9.01 11.36 11.32
N ASN A 329 8.47 10.23 10.87
CA ASN A 329 8.89 8.90 11.30
C ASN A 329 10.23 8.51 10.69
N PHE A 330 10.55 8.98 9.47
CA PHE A 330 11.73 8.55 8.70
C PHE A 330 12.66 9.69 8.30
N MET A 331 12.48 10.88 8.86
CA MET A 331 13.28 12.05 8.54
C MET A 331 13.51 12.92 9.78
N GLN A 332 14.76 13.31 10.02
CA GLN A 332 15.05 14.30 11.06
C GLN A 332 14.38 15.64 10.72
N THR A 333 13.89 16.36 11.72
CA THR A 333 13.33 17.71 11.52
C THR A 333 14.40 18.61 10.92
N ASN A 334 14.04 19.33 9.84
CA ASN A 334 14.95 20.11 9.01
C ASN A 334 16.06 19.30 8.32
N GLY A 335 15.89 17.97 8.17
CA GLY A 335 16.81 17.14 7.42
C GLY A 335 16.91 17.56 5.95
N THR A 336 18.01 17.17 5.31
CA THR A 336 18.29 17.46 3.89
C THR A 336 18.17 16.20 3.03
N GLN A 337 18.03 16.39 1.71
CA GLN A 337 18.11 15.30 0.73
C GLN A 337 19.53 14.74 0.61
N ASP A 338 20.54 15.56 0.92
CA ASP A 338 21.93 15.13 0.95
C ASP A 338 22.15 14.02 1.97
N GLY A 339 22.69 12.89 1.52
CA GLY A 339 22.92 11.70 2.35
C GLY A 339 21.66 10.91 2.75
N ALA A 340 20.49 11.31 2.25
CA ALA A 340 19.23 10.57 2.44
C ALA A 340 19.08 9.41 1.45
N LEU A 341 18.16 8.50 1.74
CA LEU A 341 17.84 7.31 0.93
C LEU A 341 19.05 6.38 0.74
N VAL A 342 19.83 6.18 1.80
CA VAL A 342 20.97 5.25 1.83
C VAL A 342 20.63 4.06 2.72
N ALA A 343 20.56 2.86 2.13
CA ALA A 343 20.35 1.62 2.85
C ALA A 343 21.45 1.40 3.90
N GLN A 344 21.06 1.37 5.17
CA GLN A 344 21.98 1.16 6.30
C GLN A 344 22.09 -0.32 6.68
N MET A 345 21.10 -1.13 6.32
CA MET A 345 20.97 -2.51 6.74
C MET A 345 20.17 -3.34 5.73
N LYS A 346 20.39 -4.65 5.75
CA LYS A 346 19.68 -5.65 4.96
C LYS A 346 19.16 -6.76 5.86
N VAL A 347 18.12 -7.45 5.40
CA VAL A 347 17.65 -8.70 6.00
C VAL A 347 18.35 -9.85 5.29
N ASN A 348 18.93 -10.76 6.08
CA ASN A 348 19.61 -11.95 5.59
C ASN A 348 18.60 -13.08 5.32
N ASP A 349 19.03 -14.13 4.63
CA ASP A 349 18.19 -15.31 4.33
C ASP A 349 17.67 -16.02 5.60
N ASP A 350 18.39 -15.90 6.73
CA ASP A 350 17.99 -16.45 8.03
C ASP A 350 17.04 -15.53 8.82
N GLY A 351 16.66 -14.38 8.26
CA GLY A 351 15.82 -13.36 8.89
C GLY A 351 16.56 -12.40 9.81
N GLY A 352 17.85 -12.63 10.08
CA GLY A 352 18.71 -11.69 10.82
C GLY A 352 18.96 -10.39 10.05
N ILE A 353 19.48 -9.37 10.72
CA ILE A 353 19.80 -8.06 10.11
C ILE A 353 21.30 -7.88 10.07
N SER A 354 21.84 -7.44 8.94
CA SER A 354 23.24 -7.04 8.81
C SER A 354 23.33 -5.61 8.32
N ALA A 355 24.25 -4.82 8.87
CA ALA A 355 24.59 -3.51 8.32
C ALA A 355 25.14 -3.65 6.89
N THR A 356 24.84 -2.68 6.02
CA THR A 356 25.49 -2.57 4.71
C THR A 356 26.97 -2.18 4.87
N PRO A 357 27.84 -2.46 3.88
CA PRO A 357 29.27 -2.19 3.99
C PRO A 357 29.58 -0.74 4.40
N GLY A 358 30.38 -0.56 5.46
CA GLY A 358 30.75 0.76 6.00
C GLY A 358 29.70 1.39 6.94
N ASN A 359 28.48 0.86 6.99
CA ASN A 359 27.39 1.40 7.81
C ASN A 359 27.17 0.60 9.10
N ALA A 360 26.24 1.06 9.93
CA ALA A 360 25.72 0.37 11.12
C ALA A 360 24.20 0.20 11.00
N ILE A 361 23.60 -0.68 11.79
CA ILE A 361 22.14 -0.83 11.86
C ILE A 361 21.57 0.41 12.56
N GLN A 362 21.12 1.38 11.76
CA GLN A 362 20.66 2.68 12.24
C GLN A 362 19.68 3.33 11.25
N PRO A 363 18.94 4.37 11.65
CA PRO A 363 18.09 5.14 10.75
C PRO A 363 18.91 5.93 9.73
N ASN A 364 18.34 6.15 8.55
CA ASN A 364 18.81 7.12 7.57
C ASN A 364 17.63 7.96 7.08
N ASN A 365 17.89 9.24 6.80
CA ASN A 365 16.88 10.18 6.35
C ASN A 365 16.18 9.67 5.08
N THR A 366 14.86 9.80 5.05
CA THR A 366 14.00 9.37 3.94
C THR A 366 13.08 10.52 3.55
N TYR A 367 12.86 10.70 2.25
CA TYR A 367 11.90 11.64 1.68
C TYR A 367 11.17 10.95 0.52
N ARG A 368 9.99 11.46 0.14
CA ARG A 368 9.28 11.02 -1.07
C ARG A 368 9.86 11.73 -2.29
N VAL A 369 10.54 10.99 -3.16
CA VAL A 369 11.16 11.56 -4.39
C VAL A 369 10.08 12.07 -5.34
N HIS A 370 9.01 11.30 -5.52
CA HIS A 370 7.87 11.64 -6.36
C HIS A 370 6.62 11.75 -5.50
N ALA A 371 6.36 12.94 -4.95
CA ALA A 371 5.33 13.20 -3.93
C ALA A 371 3.93 12.61 -4.25
N TRP A 372 3.58 12.62 -5.54
CA TRP A 372 2.29 12.13 -6.08
C TRP A 372 2.51 11.10 -7.19
N GLY A 373 3.65 10.41 -7.16
CA GLY A 373 4.07 9.42 -8.16
C GLY A 373 4.24 9.97 -9.59
N GLY A 374 4.57 11.25 -9.74
CA GLY A 374 4.94 11.86 -11.01
C GLY A 374 6.24 12.68 -10.92
N PRO A 375 6.83 13.08 -12.06
CA PRO A 375 7.99 13.99 -12.06
C PRO A 375 7.67 15.33 -11.39
N SER A 376 8.67 16.07 -10.93
CA SER A 376 8.50 17.32 -10.18
C SER A 376 8.17 18.55 -11.06
N ASP A 377 7.82 18.34 -12.34
CA ASP A 377 7.60 19.39 -13.33
C ASP A 377 6.13 19.50 -13.79
N ALA A 378 5.87 20.44 -14.70
CA ALA A 378 4.52 20.76 -15.18
C ALA A 378 3.77 19.57 -15.82
N SER A 379 4.48 18.53 -16.31
CA SER A 379 3.85 17.37 -16.94
C SER A 379 2.99 16.55 -15.98
N SER A 380 3.31 16.55 -14.68
CA SER A 380 2.55 15.84 -13.65
C SER A 380 1.53 16.72 -12.92
N ALA A 381 1.60 18.04 -13.11
CA ALA A 381 0.89 19.03 -12.31
C ALA A 381 -0.62 18.78 -12.24
N ASN A 382 -1.25 18.41 -13.35
CA ASN A 382 -2.68 18.09 -13.35
C ASN A 382 -2.99 16.80 -12.58
N ASN A 383 -2.20 15.74 -12.76
CA ASN A 383 -2.40 14.48 -12.06
C ASN A 383 -2.23 14.65 -10.54
N ASN A 384 -1.20 15.38 -10.13
CA ASN A 384 -0.92 15.70 -8.74
C ASN A 384 -2.07 16.49 -8.13
N THR A 385 -2.60 17.50 -8.84
CA THR A 385 -3.78 18.27 -8.39
C THR A 385 -4.99 17.36 -8.16
N GLN A 386 -5.25 16.38 -9.02
CA GLN A 386 -6.37 15.46 -8.82
C GLN A 386 -6.25 14.69 -7.50
N LEU A 387 -5.08 14.13 -7.20
CA LEU A 387 -4.83 13.43 -5.93
C LEU A 387 -4.91 14.37 -4.73
N VAL A 388 -4.31 15.56 -4.82
CA VAL A 388 -4.38 16.57 -3.75
C VAL A 388 -5.84 16.94 -3.47
N THR A 389 -6.62 17.29 -4.49
CA THR A 389 -8.03 17.67 -4.30
C THR A 389 -8.84 16.55 -3.64
N LEU A 390 -8.68 15.30 -4.09
CA LEU A 390 -9.40 14.16 -3.51
C LEU A 390 -9.01 13.94 -2.05
N ASN A 391 -7.71 13.92 -1.76
CA ASN A 391 -7.19 13.73 -0.41
C ASN A 391 -7.68 14.85 0.53
N GLU A 392 -7.60 16.12 0.13
CA GLU A 392 -8.06 17.25 0.96
C GLU A 392 -9.57 17.19 1.23
N ASN A 393 -10.39 16.79 0.25
CA ASN A 393 -11.83 16.63 0.44
C ASN A 393 -12.13 15.53 1.48
N ILE A 394 -11.52 14.36 1.33
CA ILE A 394 -11.75 13.22 2.22
C ILE A 394 -11.17 13.48 3.61
N ASP A 395 -9.95 14.00 3.69
CA ASP A 395 -9.30 14.38 4.94
C ASP A 395 -10.15 15.38 5.72
N PHE A 396 -10.64 16.44 5.08
CA PHE A 396 -11.51 17.39 5.75
C PHE A 396 -12.75 16.72 6.33
N MET A 397 -13.42 15.84 5.57
CA MET A 397 -14.62 15.15 6.03
C MET A 397 -14.32 14.17 7.17
N LEU A 398 -13.20 13.44 7.12
CA LEU A 398 -12.76 12.52 8.17
C LEU A 398 -12.21 13.24 9.41
N ALA A 399 -11.62 14.41 9.26
CA ALA A 399 -11.12 15.22 10.37
C ALA A 399 -12.26 15.88 11.17
N ASN A 400 -13.41 16.08 10.53
CA ASN A 400 -14.58 16.79 11.08
C ASN A 400 -15.80 15.88 11.29
N THR A 401 -15.60 14.57 11.50
CA THR A 401 -16.74 13.69 11.80
C THR A 401 -17.40 14.01 13.16
N PRO A 402 -18.68 13.65 13.37
CA PRO A 402 -19.29 13.71 14.68
C PRO A 402 -18.47 12.91 15.71
N ASN A 403 -18.26 13.49 16.89
CA ASN A 403 -17.51 12.89 18.00
C ASN A 403 -15.99 12.75 17.78
N GLY A 404 -15.44 13.53 16.83
CA GLY A 404 -14.01 13.80 16.70
C GLY A 404 -13.39 13.27 15.42
N LYS A 405 -12.08 13.49 15.27
CA LYS A 405 -11.30 13.06 14.11
C LYS A 405 -11.32 11.54 13.94
N ASP A 406 -11.61 11.08 12.74
CA ASP A 406 -11.36 9.71 12.31
C ASP A 406 -9.87 9.52 12.02
N VAL A 407 -9.28 8.45 12.53
CA VAL A 407 -7.84 8.18 12.42
C VAL A 407 -7.36 8.09 10.96
N ARG A 408 -8.24 7.67 10.04
CA ARG A 408 -7.91 7.50 8.61
C ARG A 408 -7.65 8.84 7.90
N SER A 409 -8.05 9.97 8.49
CA SER A 409 -7.65 11.32 8.03
C SER A 409 -6.13 11.54 8.05
N ASN A 410 -5.36 10.74 8.81
CA ASN A 410 -3.91 10.85 8.84
C ASN A 410 -3.18 10.10 7.71
N TYR A 411 -3.91 9.53 6.76
CA TYR A 411 -3.36 8.78 5.64
C TYR A 411 -3.69 9.50 4.33
N VAL A 412 -2.73 9.48 3.42
CA VAL A 412 -2.81 10.18 2.13
C VAL A 412 -2.57 9.18 1.01
N GLN A 413 -3.41 9.23 -0.02
CA GLN A 413 -3.14 8.51 -1.27
C GLN A 413 -2.05 9.24 -2.04
N VAL A 414 -0.84 8.69 -2.07
CA VAL A 414 0.32 9.29 -2.76
C VAL A 414 0.35 8.95 -4.25
N GLY A 415 -0.57 8.13 -4.73
CA GLY A 415 -0.81 7.94 -6.15
C GLY A 415 -1.61 6.70 -6.48
N GLY A 416 -1.77 6.51 -7.79
CA GLY A 416 -2.26 5.26 -8.36
C GLY A 416 -1.92 5.13 -9.84
N VAL A 417 -1.74 3.90 -10.31
CA VAL A 417 -1.32 3.57 -11.68
C VAL A 417 -2.10 2.36 -12.21
N TRP A 418 -2.47 2.42 -13.49
CA TRP A 418 -3.22 1.41 -14.23
C TRP A 418 -2.93 1.57 -15.73
N THR A 419 -3.48 0.71 -16.59
CA THR A 419 -3.42 0.96 -18.05
C THR A 419 -4.77 1.44 -18.59
N SER A 420 -4.76 2.38 -19.54
CA SER A 420 -5.97 3.02 -20.08
C SER A 420 -6.98 2.06 -20.73
N ASN A 421 -6.54 0.85 -21.06
CA ASN A 421 -7.30 -0.14 -21.83
C ASN A 421 -7.32 -1.52 -21.18
N GLY A 422 -6.87 -1.67 -19.93
CA GLY A 422 -6.80 -2.96 -19.25
C GLY A 422 -5.71 -3.90 -19.77
N SER A 423 -4.77 -3.40 -20.59
CA SER A 423 -3.64 -4.20 -21.05
C SER A 423 -2.66 -4.45 -19.91
N ILE A 424 -2.11 -5.66 -19.88
CA ILE A 424 -1.08 -6.03 -18.90
C ILE A 424 0.29 -5.68 -19.51
N PRO A 425 1.10 -4.83 -18.85
CA PRO A 425 2.42 -4.47 -19.35
C PRO A 425 3.28 -5.71 -19.63
N SER A 426 3.85 -5.75 -20.83
CA SER A 426 4.59 -6.91 -21.34
C SER A 426 6.01 -7.01 -20.81
N ASN A 427 6.60 -5.90 -20.40
CA ASN A 427 7.96 -5.79 -19.87
C ASN A 427 8.14 -4.47 -19.08
N ALA A 428 9.28 -4.29 -18.43
CA ALA A 428 9.56 -3.11 -17.60
C ALA A 428 9.50 -1.76 -18.33
N SER A 429 9.68 -1.75 -19.66
CA SER A 429 9.65 -0.54 -20.49
C SER A 429 8.30 -0.32 -21.17
N ASP A 430 7.32 -1.20 -20.97
CA ASP A 430 6.00 -1.11 -21.58
C ASP A 430 5.12 -0.09 -20.83
N ASN A 431 5.27 1.19 -21.19
CA ASN A 431 4.61 2.31 -20.51
C ASN A 431 3.61 3.07 -21.39
N VAL A 432 3.36 2.62 -22.63
CA VAL A 432 2.54 3.36 -23.62
C VAL A 432 1.09 3.53 -23.15
N ALA A 433 0.52 2.49 -22.55
CA ALA A 433 -0.85 2.50 -22.06
C ALA A 433 -0.96 2.93 -20.59
N GLN A 434 0.14 3.11 -19.87
CA GLN A 434 0.10 3.43 -18.44
C GLN A 434 -0.45 4.84 -18.19
N VAL A 435 -1.31 4.97 -17.18
CA VAL A 435 -1.97 6.23 -16.81
C VAL A 435 -1.90 6.43 -15.30
N GLY A 436 -1.94 7.69 -14.87
CA GLY A 436 -1.97 8.08 -13.47
C GLY A 436 -0.60 8.51 -12.99
N SER A 437 -0.09 7.82 -11.97
CA SER A 437 1.11 8.14 -11.22
C SER A 437 2.26 7.22 -11.66
N LEU A 438 2.88 7.54 -12.79
CA LEU A 438 3.81 6.65 -13.50
C LEU A 438 5.14 6.37 -12.78
N LEU A 439 5.50 7.20 -11.80
CA LEU A 439 6.68 7.08 -10.96
C LEU A 439 6.30 6.76 -9.51
N LEU A 440 5.15 6.11 -9.30
CA LEU A 440 4.65 5.77 -7.98
C LEU A 440 5.61 4.85 -7.22
N ALA A 441 5.97 5.30 -6.02
CA ALA A 441 6.79 4.56 -5.07
C ALA A 441 6.45 5.02 -3.64
N ASN A 442 6.41 4.10 -2.68
CA ASN A 442 6.14 4.40 -1.27
C ASN A 442 7.45 4.63 -0.52
N ALA A 443 7.52 5.69 0.30
CA ALA A 443 8.72 6.00 1.09
C ALA A 443 9.10 4.90 2.09
N THR A 444 8.19 3.99 2.42
CA THR A 444 8.42 2.90 3.37
C THR A 444 8.57 1.53 2.71
N MET A 445 8.16 1.35 1.46
CA MET A 445 8.23 0.04 0.77
C MET A 445 9.18 0.04 -0.41
N GLU A 446 9.29 1.11 -1.19
CA GLU A 446 10.23 1.20 -2.32
C GLU A 446 11.35 2.21 -2.01
N THR A 447 11.63 2.44 -0.71
CA THR A 447 12.46 3.54 -0.19
C THR A 447 13.71 3.82 -1.01
N TYR A 448 14.51 2.81 -1.30
CA TYR A 448 15.80 2.93 -1.98
C TYR A 448 15.71 2.77 -3.52
N HIS A 449 14.50 2.57 -4.06
CA HIS A 449 14.22 2.43 -5.49
C HIS A 449 13.30 3.53 -6.06
N GLN A 450 13.11 4.62 -5.31
CA GLN A 450 12.25 5.73 -5.75
C GLN A 450 12.86 6.59 -6.87
N LYS A 451 14.20 6.64 -6.98
CA LYS A 451 14.90 7.52 -7.92
C LYS A 451 14.89 6.92 -9.33
N THR A 452 14.77 7.78 -10.33
CA THR A 452 14.83 7.46 -11.76
C THR A 452 16.01 8.17 -12.43
N GLY A 453 16.29 7.83 -13.70
CA GLY A 453 17.30 8.50 -14.52
C GLY A 453 18.53 7.64 -14.84
N GLN A 454 19.58 8.28 -15.34
CA GLN A 454 20.76 7.58 -15.83
C GLN A 454 21.45 6.78 -14.72
N GLY A 455 21.76 5.51 -15.00
CA GLY A 455 22.40 4.61 -14.04
C GLY A 455 21.44 3.88 -13.10
N ILE A 456 20.14 4.20 -13.12
CA ILE A 456 19.09 3.42 -12.45
C ILE A 456 18.62 2.30 -13.39
N ILE A 457 18.42 1.10 -12.85
CA ILE A 457 18.02 -0.07 -13.65
C ILE A 457 16.60 0.11 -14.25
N PRO A 458 16.30 -0.51 -15.40
CA PRO A 458 15.02 -0.31 -16.10
C PRO A 458 13.78 -0.56 -15.23
N ALA A 459 13.84 -1.55 -14.33
CA ALA A 459 12.72 -1.92 -13.47
C ALA A 459 12.26 -0.80 -12.51
N PHE A 460 13.13 0.17 -12.20
CA PHE A 460 12.81 1.28 -11.30
C PHE A 460 12.49 2.58 -12.05
N GLN A 461 12.48 2.56 -13.39
CA GLN A 461 12.19 3.75 -14.19
C GLN A 461 10.69 4.03 -14.34
N ASN A 462 9.82 3.02 -14.16
CA ASN A 462 8.39 3.08 -14.51
C ASN A 462 7.46 2.64 -13.36
N GLY A 463 7.77 3.06 -12.12
CA GLY A 463 6.92 2.80 -10.95
C GLY A 463 6.61 1.31 -10.75
N CYS A 464 5.37 1.00 -10.33
CA CYS A 464 4.92 -0.36 -10.03
C CYS A 464 5.12 -1.33 -11.22
N PHE A 465 4.68 -0.96 -12.42
CA PHE A 465 4.73 -1.81 -13.60
C PHE A 465 6.14 -2.04 -14.17
N GLY A 466 7.12 -1.25 -13.74
CA GLY A 466 8.53 -1.52 -13.99
C GLY A 466 8.98 -2.89 -13.44
N CYS A 467 8.43 -3.30 -12.28
CA CYS A 467 8.67 -4.61 -11.68
C CYS A 467 7.52 -5.61 -11.91
N HIS A 468 6.28 -5.12 -12.01
CA HIS A 468 5.07 -5.94 -12.13
C HIS A 468 4.59 -6.00 -13.59
N ASN A 469 5.17 -6.91 -14.37
CA ASN A 469 4.87 -7.08 -15.80
C ASN A 469 5.09 -8.55 -16.21
N THR A 470 4.60 -8.93 -17.38
CA THR A 470 4.70 -10.33 -17.86
C THR A 470 6.09 -10.71 -18.37
N GLY A 471 7.01 -9.75 -18.47
CA GLY A 471 8.35 -9.92 -19.08
C GLY A 471 9.45 -10.28 -18.08
N THR A 472 9.15 -10.30 -16.79
CA THR A 472 10.12 -10.66 -15.75
C THR A 472 10.47 -12.16 -15.82
N THR A 473 11.73 -12.45 -16.16
CA THR A 473 12.24 -13.80 -16.41
C THR A 473 12.99 -14.39 -15.20
N LYS A 474 12.83 -15.72 -15.05
CA LYS A 474 13.69 -16.73 -14.38
C LYS A 474 13.34 -17.28 -12.99
N LYS A 475 12.45 -16.66 -12.20
CA LYS A 475 12.00 -17.27 -10.92
C LYS A 475 10.48 -17.36 -10.71
N ASN A 476 9.66 -16.81 -11.61
CA ASN A 476 8.21 -16.91 -11.48
C ASN A 476 7.70 -18.25 -12.02
N PRO A 477 7.15 -19.15 -11.18
CA PRO A 477 6.37 -20.31 -11.63
C PRO A 477 5.01 -19.89 -12.24
N THR A 478 4.74 -18.59 -12.30
CA THR A 478 3.44 -18.01 -12.64
C THR A 478 3.37 -17.66 -14.12
N PRO A 479 2.56 -18.37 -14.92
CA PRO A 479 2.36 -18.01 -16.32
C PRO A 479 1.62 -16.67 -16.43
N PRO A 480 1.87 -15.88 -17.50
CA PRO A 480 0.93 -14.82 -17.90
C PRO A 480 -0.48 -15.42 -18.01
N PRO A 481 -1.53 -14.66 -17.67
CA PRO A 481 -1.55 -13.22 -17.38
C PRO A 481 -1.36 -12.82 -15.90
N THR A 482 -1.30 -13.74 -14.93
CA THR A 482 -1.28 -13.40 -13.49
C THR A 482 0.12 -13.08 -12.93
N ALA A 483 1.14 -13.08 -13.79
CA ALA A 483 2.54 -12.81 -13.44
C ALA A 483 2.81 -11.39 -12.88
N ILE A 484 1.82 -10.50 -12.94
CA ILE A 484 1.88 -9.18 -12.30
C ILE A 484 1.79 -9.23 -10.78
N SER A 485 1.37 -10.34 -10.19
CA SER A 485 1.31 -10.55 -8.74
C SER A 485 2.39 -11.53 -8.32
N HIS A 486 3.23 -11.12 -7.36
CA HIS A 486 4.21 -12.03 -6.75
C HIS A 486 3.56 -12.96 -5.71
N LEU A 487 2.31 -12.72 -5.31
CA LEU A 487 1.55 -13.60 -4.42
C LEU A 487 0.87 -14.75 -5.15
N PHE A 488 0.69 -14.64 -6.46
CA PHE A 488 -0.01 -15.64 -7.25
C PHE A 488 0.96 -16.71 -7.71
N SER A 489 0.55 -17.97 -7.57
CA SER A 489 1.18 -19.12 -8.21
C SER A 489 0.23 -20.30 -8.15
N ALA A 490 0.13 -21.04 -9.26
CA ALA A 490 -0.60 -22.32 -9.32
C ALA A 490 0.06 -23.42 -8.43
N SER A 491 1.25 -23.15 -7.89
CA SER A 491 1.93 -24.01 -6.92
C SER A 491 1.68 -23.59 -5.47
N ASN A 492 0.91 -22.53 -5.21
CA ASN A 492 0.52 -22.18 -3.84
C ASN A 492 -0.30 -23.31 -3.21
N VAL A 493 -0.27 -23.39 -1.89
CA VAL A 493 -1.06 -24.38 -1.15
C VAL A 493 -2.54 -24.00 -1.28
N PRO A 494 -3.38 -24.83 -1.93
CA PRO A 494 -4.78 -24.49 -2.14
C PRO A 494 -5.55 -24.55 -0.81
N LEU A 495 -6.56 -23.68 -0.65
CA LEU A 495 -7.42 -23.66 0.55
C LEU A 495 -8.17 -24.98 0.78
N VAL A 496 -8.41 -25.73 -0.30
CA VAL A 496 -9.01 -27.06 -0.28
C VAL A 496 -8.24 -27.99 -1.22
N PRO A 497 -8.16 -29.30 -0.91
CA PRO A 497 -7.60 -30.28 -1.83
C PRO A 497 -8.35 -30.32 -3.16
N LYS A 498 -7.64 -30.80 -4.20
CA LYS A 498 -8.19 -30.99 -5.55
C LYS A 498 -9.38 -31.94 -5.59
#